data_AF-Q5H4U5-F1
#
_entry.id   AF-Q5H4U5-F1
#
_cell.length_a   1.000
_cell.length_b   1.000
_cell.length_c   1.000
_cell.angle_alpha   90.00
_cell.angle_beta   90.00
_cell.angle_gamma   90.00
#
_symmetry.space_group_name_H-M   'P 1'
#
loop_
_entity.id
_entity.type
_entity.pdbx_description
1 polymer ?
#
loop_
_entity_poly.entity_id
_entity_poly.type
_entity_poly.pdbx_seq_one_letter_code
_entity_poly.pdbx_strand_id
1 'polypeptide(L)'
;MVDQPDQGTMGLSAPRKASGGAGERIGRSWSRRLSLRETDGRMQTRQVYSRLARCTKFRHRSCGNGHLFHMQPLLLQAVQSPDQPQHRMVMKLGSLKDGGRDGSLIVVSRDLRTAVRATGIAPTLQRALEDWSNVAPRLNALSASLNDGSADGVFDLEMQALAAPLPRAYEFVDGSAYLPHVERVRRARNADVPESFYTDPLMYQATSAGFYGPRDGIKVISEDYGIDLEAEIVVITDDVPMGASPEQATAHIQLVGLVNDVSLRNLIPAELAKGFGFVQSKPRSALSPVFVTPDELDDAWRDNKVHLPLVTHINGAWFGAPEAGNDMQFDFAQLIAHAAKTRPLSAGTIVGSGTIANQDTTLGASCFAEQRVIETLRDGKPSTPFMAFGDVVRIEMFDASGVSIFGAIEQRVERQPLP
;
A
#
# COMPACT_ATOMS: atom_id res chain seq x y z
N MET A 1 -46.78 -3.61 59.39
CA MET A 1 -48.09 -3.63 58.69
C MET A 1 -47.74 -3.53 57.21
N VAL A 2 -47.54 -4.65 56.52
CA VAL A 2 -48.58 -5.47 55.82
C VAL A 2 -49.11 -4.62 54.65
N ASP A 3 -48.98 -4.93 53.35
CA ASP A 3 -48.84 -6.22 52.66
C ASP A 3 -48.31 -6.03 51.21
N GLN A 4 -47.64 -7.06 50.68
CA GLN A 4 -47.55 -7.45 49.26
C GLN A 4 -48.79 -8.33 48.92
N PRO A 5 -49.18 -8.67 47.66
CA PRO A 5 -48.35 -9.30 46.60
C PRO A 5 -48.79 -8.85 45.16
N ASP A 6 -48.47 -9.42 43.99
CA ASP A 6 -47.94 -10.73 43.59
C ASP A 6 -47.38 -10.69 42.15
N GLN A 7 -46.68 -11.77 41.80
CA GLN A 7 -45.81 -12.00 40.65
C GLN A 7 -46.52 -12.38 39.33
N GLY A 8 -45.79 -12.29 38.23
CA GLY A 8 -46.13 -12.89 36.94
C GLY A 8 -44.88 -13.25 36.13
N THR A 9 -44.33 -14.43 36.36
CA THR A 9 -43.23 -15.06 35.61
C THR A 9 -43.72 -15.64 34.26
N MET A 10 -43.08 -15.30 33.15
CA MET A 10 -43.13 -16.10 31.91
C MET A 10 -41.77 -16.77 31.67
N GLY A 11 -41.75 -18.10 31.78
CA GLY A 11 -40.64 -18.93 31.34
C GLY A 11 -40.71 -19.20 29.84
N LEU A 12 -39.56 -19.13 29.16
CA LEU A 12 -39.39 -19.63 27.80
C LEU A 12 -38.46 -20.85 27.84
N SER A 13 -39.06 -21.98 27.51
CA SER A 13 -38.46 -23.31 27.39
C SER A 13 -37.66 -23.46 26.10
N ALA A 14 -36.52 -24.14 26.19
CA ALA A 14 -35.71 -24.63 25.06
C ALA A 14 -36.45 -25.68 24.20
N PRO A 15 -36.13 -25.84 22.91
CA PRO A 15 -36.59 -26.98 22.13
C PRO A 15 -35.53 -28.11 22.09
N ARG A 16 -36.01 -29.33 22.38
CA ARG A 16 -35.33 -30.61 22.16
C ARG A 16 -35.46 -31.06 20.70
N LYS A 17 -34.46 -31.84 20.27
CA LYS A 17 -34.41 -32.62 19.02
C LYS A 17 -35.59 -33.59 18.87
N ALA A 18 -36.05 -33.79 17.64
CA ALA A 18 -36.72 -35.01 17.21
C ALA A 18 -36.33 -35.34 15.75
N SER A 19 -36.08 -36.63 15.56
CA SER A 19 -35.68 -37.39 14.38
C SER A 19 -36.83 -37.62 13.38
N GLY A 20 -36.51 -37.75 12.09
CA GLY A 20 -37.40 -38.36 11.09
C GLY A 20 -36.73 -38.40 9.72
N GLY A 21 -36.47 -39.60 9.21
CA GLY A 21 -35.82 -39.84 7.92
C GLY A 21 -36.80 -40.03 6.76
N ALA A 22 -36.32 -39.67 5.58
CA ALA A 22 -36.67 -40.17 4.23
C ALA A 22 -35.55 -39.59 3.33
N GLY A 23 -34.84 -40.31 2.46
CA GLY A 23 -35.25 -41.38 1.58
C GLY A 23 -34.96 -40.96 0.13
N GLU A 24 -33.67 -41.03 -0.24
CA GLU A 24 -33.04 -41.12 -1.57
C GLU A 24 -33.78 -40.68 -2.86
N ARG A 25 -33.13 -39.78 -3.61
CA ARG A 25 -32.67 -40.05 -4.99
C ARG A 25 -31.74 -38.92 -5.50
N ILE A 26 -31.01 -39.22 -6.59
CA ILE A 26 -29.96 -38.42 -7.28
C ILE A 26 -28.57 -38.65 -6.65
N GLY A 27 -27.50 -39.00 -7.34
CA GLY A 27 -27.23 -39.37 -8.73
C GLY A 27 -25.74 -39.75 -8.78
N ARG A 28 -25.41 -40.86 -9.44
CA ARG A 28 -24.06 -41.46 -9.44
C ARG A 28 -23.08 -40.58 -10.23
N SER A 29 -22.03 -40.06 -9.59
CA SER A 29 -20.86 -39.51 -10.28
C SER A 29 -19.73 -40.52 -10.30
N TRP A 30 -19.15 -40.69 -11.47
CA TRP A 30 -18.11 -41.65 -11.81
C TRP A 30 -16.77 -41.29 -11.20
N SER A 31 -16.19 -42.23 -10.44
CA SER A 31 -14.77 -42.26 -10.13
C SER A 31 -14.00 -42.84 -11.31
N ARG A 32 -13.09 -42.06 -11.91
CA ARG A 32 -11.97 -42.61 -12.70
C ARG A 32 -10.64 -42.10 -12.17
N ARG A 33 -9.93 -43.04 -11.57
CA ARG A 33 -8.49 -43.10 -11.34
C ARG A 33 -7.77 -42.85 -12.68
N LEU A 34 -6.82 -41.93 -12.71
CA LEU A 34 -5.78 -41.91 -13.74
C LEU A 34 -4.43 -42.10 -13.05
N SER A 35 -3.74 -43.15 -13.47
CA SER A 35 -2.46 -43.59 -12.93
C SER A 35 -1.35 -42.75 -13.54
N LEU A 36 -0.46 -42.23 -12.69
CA LEU A 36 0.83 -41.69 -13.10
C LEU A 36 1.69 -42.83 -13.68
N ARG A 37 2.21 -42.63 -14.89
CA ARG A 37 3.39 -43.33 -15.38
C ARG A 37 4.40 -42.29 -15.81
N GLU A 38 5.54 -42.29 -15.13
CA GLU A 38 6.77 -41.64 -15.55
C GLU A 38 7.30 -42.29 -16.82
N THR A 39 7.68 -41.47 -17.79
CA THR A 39 8.73 -41.82 -18.76
C THR A 39 9.58 -40.59 -19.03
N ASP A 40 10.87 -40.78 -18.76
CA ASP A 40 12.02 -39.92 -19.01
C ASP A 40 12.18 -39.59 -20.51
N GLY A 41 12.73 -38.41 -20.85
CA GLY A 41 12.95 -38.02 -22.24
C GLY A 41 13.32 -36.54 -22.47
N ARG A 42 14.63 -36.26 -22.52
CA ARG A 42 15.22 -35.02 -23.06
C ARG A 42 14.82 -34.79 -24.52
N MET A 43 14.35 -33.60 -24.90
CA MET A 43 14.82 -32.88 -26.11
C MET A 43 14.21 -31.47 -26.28
N GLN A 44 15.12 -30.50 -26.33
CA GLN A 44 15.24 -29.38 -27.29
C GLN A 44 14.00 -28.59 -27.73
N THR A 45 14.01 -27.32 -27.30
CA THR A 45 13.34 -26.15 -27.86
C THR A 45 13.64 -25.92 -29.35
N ARG A 46 12.62 -25.87 -30.21
CA ARG A 46 12.52 -24.96 -31.37
C ARG A 46 11.12 -24.97 -32.02
N GLN A 47 10.55 -23.77 -32.12
CA GLN A 47 9.66 -23.25 -33.18
C GLN A 47 8.49 -24.11 -33.67
N VAL A 48 7.25 -23.71 -33.31
CA VAL A 48 6.11 -23.69 -34.24
C VAL A 48 5.17 -22.53 -33.88
N TYR A 49 5.22 -21.44 -34.64
CA TYR A 49 4.10 -20.50 -34.78
C TYR A 49 3.59 -20.60 -36.21
N SER A 50 2.46 -21.27 -36.42
CA SER A 50 1.56 -20.98 -37.55
C SER A 50 0.18 -21.56 -37.30
N ARG A 51 -0.83 -20.68 -37.23
CA ARG A 51 -2.20 -20.89 -37.73
C ARG A 51 -3.04 -19.68 -37.37
N LEU A 52 -3.44 -18.92 -38.39
CA LEU A 52 -4.83 -18.57 -38.70
C LEU A 52 -4.88 -17.55 -39.85
N ALA A 53 -5.12 -18.05 -41.06
CA ALA A 53 -5.81 -17.27 -42.08
C ALA A 53 -6.43 -18.25 -43.09
N ARG A 54 -7.75 -18.41 -43.01
CA ARG A 54 -8.59 -19.01 -44.06
C ARG A 54 -9.58 -17.97 -44.56
N CYS A 55 -9.90 -18.11 -45.85
CA CYS A 55 -10.94 -17.44 -46.64
C CYS A 55 -10.62 -15.97 -46.97
N THR A 56 -10.65 -15.53 -48.22
CA THR A 56 -11.67 -15.79 -49.25
C THR A 56 -11.09 -15.77 -50.67
N LYS A 57 -11.59 -16.67 -51.53
CA LYS A 57 -11.45 -16.61 -53.00
C LYS A 57 -12.54 -15.69 -53.57
N PHE A 58 -12.15 -14.73 -54.41
CA PHE A 58 -13.03 -14.20 -55.46
C PHE A 58 -12.22 -14.05 -56.75
N ARG A 59 -12.76 -14.60 -57.85
CA ARG A 59 -12.27 -14.45 -59.23
C ARG A 59 -12.81 -13.14 -59.80
N HIS A 60 -12.03 -12.44 -60.63
CA HIS A 60 -12.53 -11.91 -61.92
C HIS A 60 -11.39 -11.50 -62.87
N ARG A 61 -11.67 -11.68 -64.17
CA ARG A 61 -10.85 -11.35 -65.34
C ARG A 61 -10.99 -9.86 -65.74
N SER A 62 -9.91 -9.34 -66.36
CA SER A 62 -9.79 -8.36 -67.46
C SER A 62 -10.66 -7.09 -67.47
N CYS A 63 -10.01 -5.92 -67.52
CA CYS A 63 -9.99 -4.98 -68.66
C CYS A 63 -9.49 -3.58 -68.23
N GLY A 64 -8.72 -2.93 -69.10
CA GLY A 64 -8.89 -1.49 -69.40
C GLY A 64 -8.07 -0.46 -68.62
N ASN A 65 -7.28 0.30 -69.38
CA ASN A 65 -6.61 1.58 -69.11
C ASN A 65 -7.28 2.52 -68.08
N GLY A 66 -6.45 3.22 -67.30
CA GLY A 66 -6.81 4.51 -66.72
C GLY A 66 -5.98 4.93 -65.50
N HIS A 67 -5.12 5.93 -65.68
CA HIS A 67 -4.63 6.91 -64.69
C HIS A 67 -4.09 6.41 -63.33
N LEU A 68 -2.76 6.45 -63.17
CA LEU A 68 -2.09 6.43 -61.85
C LEU A 68 -2.33 7.77 -61.12
N PHE A 69 -3.22 7.77 -60.13
CA PHE A 69 -3.14 8.68 -58.99
C PHE A 69 -2.37 7.98 -57.87
N HIS A 70 -1.23 8.56 -57.46
CA HIS A 70 -0.40 8.06 -56.38
C HIS A 70 -0.94 8.61 -55.05
N MET A 71 -1.74 7.81 -54.33
CA MET A 71 -2.03 8.05 -52.91
C MET A 71 -1.19 7.08 -52.07
N GLN A 72 -0.23 7.63 -51.33
CA GLN A 72 0.46 6.91 -50.25
C GLN A 72 -0.50 6.71 -49.07
N PRO A 73 -0.61 5.50 -48.50
CA PRO A 73 -1.11 5.35 -47.14
C PRO A 73 0.06 5.58 -46.16
N LEU A 74 -0.02 6.70 -45.42
CA LEU A 74 0.65 6.86 -44.14
C LEU A 74 0.05 5.86 -43.16
N LEU A 75 0.76 4.76 -42.90
CA LEU A 75 0.54 3.92 -41.72
C LEU A 75 1.85 3.21 -41.37
N LEU A 76 2.80 3.99 -40.86
CA LEU A 76 3.88 3.45 -40.05
C LEU A 76 3.43 3.65 -38.59
N GLN A 77 2.74 2.64 -38.05
CA GLN A 77 2.74 2.45 -36.60
C GLN A 77 4.20 2.18 -36.21
N ALA A 78 4.81 3.14 -35.54
CA ALA A 78 6.08 2.92 -34.87
C ALA A 78 5.84 1.88 -33.77
N VAL A 79 6.10 0.61 -34.10
CA VAL A 79 6.41 -0.41 -33.10
C VAL A 79 7.73 0.07 -32.49
N GLN A 80 7.64 0.74 -31.33
CA GLN A 80 8.81 1.06 -30.53
C GLN A 80 9.55 -0.25 -30.27
N SER A 81 10.82 -0.30 -30.69
CA SER A 81 11.68 -1.45 -30.47
C SER A 81 11.82 -1.68 -28.95
N PRO A 82 11.76 -2.93 -28.46
CA PRO A 82 11.82 -3.24 -27.02
C PRO A 82 13.21 -3.01 -26.38
N ASP A 83 14.10 -2.27 -27.04
CA ASP A 83 15.51 -2.12 -26.69
C ASP A 83 15.97 -0.64 -26.72
N GLN A 84 15.02 0.29 -26.66
CA GLN A 84 15.32 1.65 -26.21
C GLN A 84 15.44 1.58 -24.67
N PRO A 85 16.53 2.07 -24.05
CA PRO A 85 16.57 2.16 -22.60
C PRO A 85 15.38 3.00 -22.17
N GLN A 86 14.41 2.37 -21.49
CA GLN A 86 13.35 3.11 -20.82
C GLN A 86 14.06 4.14 -19.95
N HIS A 87 13.77 5.41 -20.21
CA HIS A 87 14.45 6.50 -19.51
C HIS A 87 14.06 6.40 -18.04
N ARG A 88 14.97 5.85 -17.24
CA ARG A 88 14.78 5.59 -15.83
C ARG A 88 14.30 6.87 -15.14
N MET A 89 13.12 6.83 -14.50
CA MET A 89 12.54 8.01 -13.88
C MET A 89 13.01 8.09 -12.45
N VAL A 90 14.11 8.79 -12.17
CA VAL A 90 14.74 8.84 -10.84
C VAL A 90 14.46 10.21 -10.21
N MET A 91 13.44 10.26 -9.35
CA MET A 91 13.01 11.52 -8.72
C MET A 91 12.34 11.33 -7.37
N LYS A 92 12.49 12.35 -6.52
CA LYS A 92 11.81 12.50 -5.23
C LYS A 92 10.84 13.68 -5.29
N LEU A 93 9.59 13.45 -4.87
CA LEU A 93 8.50 14.42 -4.94
C LEU A 93 7.93 14.67 -3.55
N GLY A 94 7.80 15.94 -3.18
CA GLY A 94 7.18 16.36 -1.93
C GLY A 94 6.11 17.43 -2.16
N SER A 95 5.44 17.84 -1.09
CA SER A 95 4.50 18.95 -1.12
C SER A 95 4.78 19.93 0.01
N LEU A 96 4.81 21.23 -0.30
CA LEU A 96 4.84 22.29 0.70
C LEU A 96 3.45 22.49 1.30
N LYS A 97 3.38 22.99 2.55
CA LYS A 97 2.12 23.36 3.22
C LYS A 97 1.43 24.58 2.60
N ASP A 98 2.17 25.40 1.85
CA ASP A 98 1.56 26.47 1.05
C ASP A 98 0.81 25.91 -0.18
N GLY A 99 0.02 26.73 -0.89
CA GLY A 99 -0.77 26.25 -2.04
C GLY A 99 -2.17 25.73 -1.71
N GLY A 100 -2.61 25.87 -0.46
CA GLY A 100 -3.98 25.56 -0.04
C GLY A 100 -4.12 24.12 0.46
N ARG A 101 -5.29 23.51 0.23
CA ARG A 101 -5.63 22.19 0.81
C ARG A 101 -4.83 21.02 0.24
N ASP A 102 -4.27 21.19 -0.96
CA ASP A 102 -3.52 20.16 -1.69
C ASP A 102 -2.01 20.40 -1.68
N GLY A 103 -1.55 21.45 -1.00
CA GLY A 103 -0.15 21.84 -0.97
C GLY A 103 0.36 22.42 -2.31
N SER A 104 1.67 22.59 -2.40
CA SER A 104 2.38 22.90 -3.66
C SER A 104 3.41 21.82 -3.97
N LEU A 105 3.38 21.27 -5.18
CA LEU A 105 4.32 20.23 -5.62
C LEU A 105 5.76 20.77 -5.73
N ILE A 106 6.70 20.02 -5.17
CA ILE A 106 8.14 20.26 -5.29
C ILE A 106 8.86 19.00 -5.77
N VAL A 107 9.94 19.19 -6.51
CA VAL A 107 10.95 18.17 -6.78
C VAL A 107 12.09 18.36 -5.78
N VAL A 108 12.55 17.28 -5.17
CA VAL A 108 13.52 17.28 -4.08
C VAL A 108 14.81 16.60 -4.52
N SER A 109 15.96 17.13 -4.11
CA SER A 109 17.27 16.56 -4.43
C SER A 109 17.44 15.20 -3.77
N ARG A 110 18.31 14.35 -4.34
CA ARG A 110 18.52 12.98 -3.85
C ARG A 110 19.00 12.94 -2.40
N ASP A 111 19.79 13.93 -2.00
CA ASP A 111 20.30 14.09 -0.64
C ASP A 111 19.30 14.75 0.34
N LEU A 112 18.09 15.11 -0.13
CA LEU A 112 17.02 15.76 0.63
C LEU A 112 17.41 17.12 1.25
N ARG A 113 18.38 17.82 0.65
CA ARG A 113 18.86 19.11 1.17
C ARG A 113 18.24 20.30 0.48
N THR A 114 17.88 20.15 -0.79
CA THR A 114 17.36 21.24 -1.61
C THR A 114 16.13 20.80 -2.39
N ALA A 115 15.35 21.77 -2.85
CA ALA A 115 14.19 21.51 -3.66
C ALA A 115 13.94 22.66 -4.65
N VAL A 116 13.08 22.37 -5.61
CA VAL A 116 12.57 23.34 -6.58
C VAL A 116 11.07 23.13 -6.76
N ARG A 117 10.31 24.22 -6.88
CA ARG A 117 8.86 24.13 -7.15
C ARG A 117 8.63 23.62 -8.57
N ALA A 118 7.64 22.75 -8.74
CA ALA A 118 7.24 22.23 -10.06
C ALA A 118 6.42 23.26 -10.88
N THR A 119 6.75 24.55 -10.78
CA THR A 119 6.03 25.65 -11.42
C THR A 119 6.05 25.47 -12.94
N GLY A 120 4.87 25.60 -13.56
CA GLY A 120 4.70 25.37 -15.00
C GLY A 120 4.65 23.89 -15.40
N ILE A 121 4.90 22.93 -14.50
CA ILE A 121 4.75 21.49 -14.73
C ILE A 121 3.40 21.02 -14.17
N ALA A 122 3.23 21.03 -12.85
CA ALA A 122 1.98 20.70 -12.17
C ALA A 122 1.91 21.42 -10.81
N PRO A 123 0.75 21.97 -10.42
CA PRO A 123 0.62 22.72 -9.17
C PRO A 123 0.64 21.82 -7.92
N THR A 124 0.14 20.58 -8.03
CA THR A 124 0.00 19.63 -6.91
C THR A 124 0.37 18.23 -7.37
N LEU A 125 0.73 17.35 -6.44
CA LEU A 125 1.04 15.95 -6.76
C LEU A 125 -0.18 15.21 -7.32
N GLN A 126 -1.38 15.47 -6.79
CA GLN A 126 -2.62 14.89 -7.31
C GLN A 126 -2.83 15.23 -8.80
N ARG A 127 -2.58 16.48 -9.21
CA ARG A 127 -2.70 16.87 -10.63
C ARG A 127 -1.59 16.29 -11.50
N ALA A 128 -0.41 16.06 -10.93
CA ALA A 128 0.65 15.34 -11.65
C ALA A 128 0.24 13.88 -11.91
N LEU A 129 -0.32 13.19 -10.92
CA LEU A 129 -0.72 11.78 -11.03
C LEU A 129 -1.88 11.55 -12.00
N GLU A 130 -2.85 12.47 -12.07
CA GLU A 130 -3.96 12.40 -13.02
C GLU A 130 -3.53 12.53 -14.51
N ASP A 131 -2.31 13.03 -14.77
CA ASP A 131 -1.72 13.12 -16.12
C ASP A 131 -0.28 12.60 -16.14
N TRP A 132 -0.04 11.53 -15.39
CA TRP A 132 1.31 11.07 -15.04
C TRP A 132 2.19 10.80 -16.26
N SER A 133 1.65 10.16 -17.30
CA SER A 133 2.38 9.83 -18.53
C SER A 133 2.99 11.05 -19.23
N ASN A 134 2.37 12.23 -19.11
CA ASN A 134 2.87 13.48 -19.70
C ASN A 134 3.68 14.32 -18.69
N VAL A 135 3.32 14.25 -17.41
CA VAL A 135 3.92 15.08 -16.35
C VAL A 135 5.23 14.48 -15.82
N ALA A 136 5.30 13.17 -15.64
CA ALA A 136 6.45 12.49 -15.03
C ALA A 136 7.78 12.72 -15.78
N PRO A 137 7.84 12.67 -17.13
CA PRO A 137 9.08 12.98 -17.85
C PRO A 137 9.59 14.41 -17.59
N ARG A 138 8.68 15.37 -17.40
CA ARG A 138 9.01 16.77 -17.12
C ARG A 138 9.51 16.95 -15.69
N LEU A 139 8.88 16.27 -14.73
CA LEU A 139 9.36 16.23 -13.34
C LEU A 139 10.72 15.55 -13.24
N ASN A 140 10.94 14.47 -13.99
CA ASN A 140 12.23 13.77 -14.05
C ASN A 140 13.33 14.65 -14.63
N ALA A 141 13.05 15.42 -15.69
CA ALA A 141 13.99 16.40 -16.23
C ALA A 141 14.33 17.50 -15.19
N LEU A 142 13.34 17.99 -14.45
CA LEU A 142 13.57 18.94 -13.36
C LEU A 142 14.38 18.34 -12.21
N SER A 143 14.17 17.06 -11.89
CA SER A 143 14.99 16.29 -10.93
C SER A 143 16.44 16.20 -11.39
N ALA A 144 16.67 15.88 -12.67
CA ALA A 144 18.02 15.84 -13.23
C ALA A 144 18.72 17.20 -13.12
N SER A 145 18.04 18.29 -13.52
CA SER A 145 18.57 19.66 -13.40
C SER A 145 18.78 20.11 -11.96
N LEU A 146 17.96 19.64 -11.00
CA LEU A 146 18.18 19.95 -9.59
C LEU A 146 19.46 19.28 -9.08
N ASN A 147 19.65 18.00 -9.41
CA ASN A 147 20.78 17.22 -8.92
C ASN A 147 22.10 17.50 -9.66
N ASP A 148 22.07 18.06 -10.87
CA ASP A 148 23.27 18.55 -11.58
C ASP A 148 23.67 19.99 -11.21
N GLY A 149 22.83 20.68 -10.43
CA GLY A 149 23.04 22.07 -9.99
C GLY A 149 22.70 23.14 -11.03
N SER A 150 21.96 22.81 -12.09
CA SER A 150 21.56 23.73 -13.16
C SER A 150 20.12 24.24 -13.07
N ALA A 151 19.31 23.72 -12.14
CA ALA A 151 17.94 24.18 -11.94
C ALA A 151 17.88 25.64 -11.43
N ASP A 152 16.92 26.40 -11.96
CA ASP A 152 16.58 27.72 -11.44
C ASP A 152 15.62 27.62 -10.25
N GLY A 153 15.67 28.60 -9.34
CA GLY A 153 14.72 28.70 -8.23
C GLY A 153 14.89 27.64 -7.13
N VAL A 154 16.09 27.07 -7.01
CA VAL A 154 16.45 26.14 -5.93
C VAL A 154 16.40 26.83 -4.57
N PHE A 155 15.91 26.13 -3.57
CA PHE A 155 15.87 26.58 -2.18
C PHE A 155 16.24 25.44 -1.22
N ASP A 156 16.69 25.79 -0.02
CA ASP A 156 17.00 24.83 1.04
C ASP A 156 15.72 24.15 1.53
N LEU A 157 15.74 22.82 1.64
CA LEU A 157 14.59 22.05 2.05
C LEU A 157 14.40 22.10 3.57
N GLU A 158 13.33 22.74 4.02
CA GLU A 158 12.92 22.73 5.42
C GLU A 158 11.83 21.68 5.68
N MET A 159 12.17 20.61 6.41
CA MET A 159 11.24 19.51 6.72
C MET A 159 9.96 19.98 7.42
N GLN A 160 10.03 21.08 8.18
CA GLN A 160 8.89 21.65 8.92
C GLN A 160 7.86 22.33 7.98
N ALA A 161 8.31 22.81 6.82
CA ALA A 161 7.49 23.46 5.81
C ALA A 161 6.72 22.47 4.92
N LEU A 162 7.07 21.18 4.99
CA LEU A 162 6.45 20.13 4.20
C LEU A 162 5.10 19.70 4.78
N ALA A 163 4.13 19.54 3.89
CA ALA A 163 2.93 18.75 4.13
C ALA A 163 3.24 17.27 3.83
N ALA A 164 2.25 16.40 3.99
CA ALA A 164 2.32 15.09 3.35
C ALA A 164 2.38 15.28 1.80
N PRO A 165 3.09 14.43 1.04
CA PRO A 165 3.18 14.57 -0.43
C PRO A 165 1.81 14.62 -1.11
N LEU A 166 0.83 13.86 -0.61
CA LEU A 166 -0.60 14.05 -0.85
C LEU A 166 -1.26 14.50 0.46
N PRO A 167 -1.47 15.81 0.71
CA PRO A 167 -2.07 16.29 1.96
C PRO A 167 -3.47 15.73 2.21
N ARG A 168 -4.19 15.43 1.13
CA ARG A 168 -5.42 14.65 1.10
C ARG A 168 -5.40 13.80 -0.17
N ALA A 169 -6.02 12.64 -0.11
CA ALA A 169 -6.17 11.75 -1.27
C ALA A 169 -7.63 11.33 -1.41
N TYR A 170 -8.03 10.95 -2.62
CA TYR A 170 -9.38 10.43 -2.87
C TYR A 170 -9.60 9.08 -2.19
N GLU A 171 -8.54 8.28 -2.08
CA GLU A 171 -8.62 6.93 -1.52
C GLU A 171 -7.32 6.55 -0.82
N PHE A 172 -7.45 5.97 0.37
CA PHE A 172 -6.38 5.24 1.05
C PHE A 172 -6.98 3.91 1.52
N VAL A 173 -6.43 2.81 0.99
CA VAL A 173 -6.72 1.47 1.46
C VAL A 173 -5.46 0.89 2.06
N ASP A 174 -5.60 0.27 3.23
CA ASP A 174 -4.46 -0.22 3.96
C ASP A 174 -4.57 -1.73 4.22
N GLY A 175 -3.49 -2.44 3.87
CA GLY A 175 -3.42 -3.88 3.88
C GLY A 175 -3.01 -4.47 5.24
N SER A 176 -2.86 -5.78 5.29
CA SER A 176 -2.07 -6.44 6.33
C SER A 176 -1.23 -7.53 5.68
N ALA A 177 -0.19 -7.10 4.97
CA ALA A 177 0.65 -7.99 4.16
C ALA A 177 1.59 -8.86 5.00
N TYR A 178 1.94 -8.43 6.21
CA TYR A 178 2.86 -9.14 7.10
C TYR A 178 2.11 -10.06 8.04
N LEU A 179 2.05 -11.36 7.71
CA LEU A 179 1.40 -12.36 8.55
C LEU A 179 1.99 -12.49 9.97
N PRO A 180 3.31 -12.30 10.21
CA PRO A 180 3.84 -12.33 11.59
C PRO A 180 3.10 -11.35 12.50
N HIS A 181 2.77 -10.16 12.00
CA HIS A 181 2.00 -9.16 12.73
C HIS A 181 0.59 -9.68 13.07
N VAL A 182 -0.12 -10.19 12.07
CA VAL A 182 -1.50 -10.69 12.22
C VAL A 182 -1.57 -11.85 13.21
N GLU A 183 -0.61 -12.78 13.12
CA GLU A 183 -0.48 -13.91 14.05
C GLU A 183 -0.26 -13.44 15.48
N ARG A 184 0.64 -12.48 15.71
CA ARG A 184 0.94 -11.95 17.05
C ARG A 184 -0.27 -11.25 17.66
N VAL A 185 -0.89 -10.33 16.92
CA VAL A 185 -2.07 -9.58 17.40
C VAL A 185 -3.24 -10.52 17.72
N ARG A 186 -3.43 -11.60 16.96
CA ARG A 186 -4.47 -12.61 17.25
C ARG A 186 -4.12 -13.51 18.43
N ARG A 187 -2.88 -13.99 18.54
CA ARG A 187 -2.43 -14.78 19.70
C ARG A 187 -2.59 -14.00 21.01
N ALA A 188 -2.32 -12.70 21.01
CA ALA A 188 -2.56 -11.84 22.17
C ALA A 188 -4.03 -11.74 22.61
N ARG A 189 -4.96 -12.15 21.75
CA ARG A 189 -6.41 -12.23 22.02
C ARG A 189 -6.88 -13.68 22.23
N ASN A 190 -5.96 -14.64 22.37
CA ASN A 190 -6.24 -16.08 22.40
C ASN A 190 -7.11 -16.55 21.22
N ALA A 191 -6.85 -16.01 20.02
CA ALA A 191 -7.55 -16.34 18.80
C ALA A 191 -6.61 -16.94 17.77
N ASP A 192 -7.08 -17.96 17.04
CA ASP A 192 -6.35 -18.54 15.92
C ASP A 192 -6.43 -17.64 14.68
N VAL A 193 -5.44 -17.78 13.79
CA VAL A 193 -5.45 -17.14 12.46
C VAL A 193 -6.24 -18.03 11.50
N PRO A 194 -7.32 -17.52 10.85
CA PRO A 194 -8.05 -18.29 9.85
C PRO A 194 -7.13 -18.64 8.68
N GLU A 195 -7.23 -19.87 8.17
CA GLU A 195 -6.42 -20.35 7.05
C GLU A 195 -6.55 -19.45 5.80
N SER A 196 -7.71 -18.83 5.61
CA SER A 196 -7.94 -17.90 4.50
C SER A 196 -6.99 -16.71 4.51
N PHE A 197 -6.48 -16.26 5.66
CA PHE A 197 -5.60 -15.08 5.74
C PHE A 197 -4.25 -15.30 5.06
N TYR A 198 -3.85 -16.56 4.83
CA TYR A 198 -2.63 -16.91 4.10
C TYR A 198 -2.77 -16.75 2.58
N THR A 199 -3.99 -16.60 2.07
CA THR A 199 -4.29 -16.57 0.62
C THR A 199 -5.22 -15.44 0.18
N ASP A 200 -5.90 -14.77 1.12
CA ASP A 200 -6.80 -13.64 0.86
C ASP A 200 -6.34 -12.43 1.69
N PRO A 201 -5.81 -11.37 1.05
CA PRO A 201 -5.34 -10.18 1.74
C PRO A 201 -6.40 -9.56 2.65
N LEU A 202 -6.00 -9.15 3.85
CA LEU A 202 -6.81 -8.23 4.65
C LEU A 202 -6.58 -6.81 4.17
N MET A 203 -7.66 -6.04 4.12
CA MET A 203 -7.60 -4.64 3.74
C MET A 203 -8.77 -3.88 4.36
N TYR A 204 -8.54 -2.64 4.76
CA TYR A 204 -9.61 -1.74 5.20
C TYR A 204 -9.50 -0.38 4.50
N GLN A 205 -10.61 0.37 4.50
CA GLN A 205 -10.64 1.73 3.98
C GLN A 205 -10.18 2.70 5.07
N ALA A 206 -9.00 3.27 4.90
CA ALA A 206 -8.40 4.21 5.85
C ALA A 206 -8.82 5.66 5.55
N THR A 207 -8.64 6.54 6.54
CA THR A 207 -8.94 7.98 6.36
C THR A 207 -7.92 8.65 5.46
N SER A 208 -8.34 9.13 4.29
CA SER A 208 -7.49 9.86 3.33
C SER A 208 -7.71 11.38 3.35
N ALA A 209 -8.70 11.86 4.12
CA ALA A 209 -9.11 13.26 4.17
C ALA A 209 -8.29 14.07 5.19
N GLY A 210 -7.00 14.26 4.89
CA GLY A 210 -6.12 15.14 5.64
C GLY A 210 -5.04 14.41 6.44
N PHE A 211 -3.98 13.98 5.76
CA PHE A 211 -2.79 13.42 6.38
C PHE A 211 -2.02 14.48 7.19
N TYR A 212 -1.32 14.05 8.23
CA TYR A 212 -0.33 14.88 8.89
C TYR A 212 0.93 15.00 8.02
N GLY A 213 1.53 16.20 8.00
CA GLY A 213 2.87 16.38 7.49
C GLY A 213 3.90 15.61 8.32
N PRO A 214 5.10 15.37 7.77
CA PRO A 214 6.10 14.50 8.40
C PRO A 214 6.58 14.99 9.77
N ARG A 215 6.38 16.28 10.08
CA ARG A 215 6.77 16.92 11.34
C ARG A 215 5.59 17.46 12.16
N ASP A 216 4.36 17.17 11.74
CA ASP A 216 3.17 17.57 12.49
C ASP A 216 2.95 16.62 13.66
N GLY A 217 2.51 17.16 14.81
CA GLY A 217 2.25 16.35 16.00
C GLY A 217 1.07 15.39 15.82
N ILE A 218 1.17 14.20 16.43
CA ILE A 218 0.08 13.23 16.48
C ILE A 218 -0.97 13.74 17.47
N LYS A 219 -2.09 14.26 16.97
CA LYS A 219 -3.14 14.85 17.81
C LYS A 219 -4.10 13.80 18.35
N VAL A 220 -4.15 13.65 19.67
CA VAL A 220 -5.06 12.69 20.34
C VAL A 220 -5.73 13.33 21.55
N ILE A 221 -6.97 12.94 21.84
CA ILE A 221 -7.76 13.50 22.95
C ILE A 221 -7.29 12.96 24.31
N SER A 222 -7.01 11.66 24.40
CA SER A 222 -6.60 10.98 25.64
C SER A 222 -5.56 9.89 25.39
N GLU A 223 -4.60 9.74 26.30
CA GLU A 223 -3.63 8.64 26.35
C GLU A 223 -4.32 7.29 26.64
N ASP A 224 -5.46 7.32 27.31
CA ASP A 224 -6.26 6.12 27.62
C ASP A 224 -6.72 5.37 26.38
N TYR A 225 -6.68 6.02 25.21
CA TYR A 225 -7.00 5.41 23.93
C TYR A 225 -5.92 4.43 23.43
N GLY A 226 -4.77 4.35 24.10
CA GLY A 226 -3.68 3.43 23.76
C GLY A 226 -3.00 3.85 22.46
N ILE A 227 -2.35 5.01 22.48
CA ILE A 227 -1.74 5.63 21.30
C ILE A 227 -0.56 4.78 20.81
N ASP A 228 -0.60 4.39 19.55
CA ASP A 228 0.41 3.55 18.91
C ASP A 228 0.79 4.09 17.54
N LEU A 229 2.02 3.80 17.12
CA LEU A 229 2.46 3.98 15.74
C LEU A 229 2.23 2.68 14.96
N GLU A 230 2.20 2.80 13.65
CA GLU A 230 2.35 1.67 12.74
C GLU A 230 3.23 2.11 11.59
N ALA A 231 4.48 1.65 11.62
CA ALA A 231 5.47 2.00 10.60
C ALA A 231 5.28 1.08 9.38
N GLU A 232 4.97 1.70 8.24
CA GLU A 232 4.61 0.97 7.01
C GLU A 232 5.12 1.66 5.75
N ILE A 233 4.97 0.96 4.62
CA ILE A 233 5.24 1.49 3.28
C ILE A 233 3.92 1.67 2.55
N VAL A 234 3.84 2.72 1.74
CA VAL A 234 2.74 2.95 0.81
C VAL A 234 3.24 2.96 -0.62
N VAL A 235 2.38 2.50 -1.54
CA VAL A 235 2.51 2.77 -2.97
C VAL A 235 1.35 3.65 -3.44
N ILE A 236 1.61 4.45 -4.47
CA ILE A 236 0.65 5.35 -5.07
C ILE A 236 0.45 4.92 -6.51
N THR A 237 -0.81 4.76 -6.91
CA THR A 237 -1.15 4.30 -8.25
C THR A 237 -1.50 5.45 -9.19
N ASP A 238 -1.36 5.21 -10.50
CA ASP A 238 -2.21 5.89 -11.49
C ASP A 238 -3.61 5.23 -11.52
N ASP A 239 -4.36 5.40 -12.61
CA ASP A 239 -5.67 4.77 -12.76
C ASP A 239 -5.54 3.25 -12.96
N VAL A 240 -6.10 2.48 -12.01
CA VAL A 240 -6.13 1.01 -12.08
C VAL A 240 -7.53 0.55 -12.54
N PRO A 241 -7.63 -0.25 -13.61
CA PRO A 241 -8.92 -0.75 -14.05
C PRO A 241 -9.50 -1.75 -13.05
N MET A 242 -10.81 -1.76 -12.92
CA MET A 242 -11.52 -2.77 -12.15
C MET A 242 -11.20 -4.18 -12.66
N GLY A 243 -10.87 -5.08 -11.75
CA GLY A 243 -10.52 -6.46 -12.05
C GLY A 243 -9.11 -6.66 -12.60
N ALA A 244 -8.22 -5.66 -12.45
CA ALA A 244 -6.80 -5.81 -12.77
C ALA A 244 -6.19 -7.03 -12.07
N SER A 245 -5.41 -7.83 -12.80
CA SER A 245 -4.61 -8.89 -12.20
C SER A 245 -3.37 -8.32 -11.49
N PRO A 246 -2.69 -9.06 -10.59
CA PRO A 246 -1.43 -8.62 -10.00
C PRO A 246 -0.36 -8.25 -11.04
N GLU A 247 -0.29 -8.98 -12.15
CA GLU A 247 0.65 -8.68 -13.24
C GLU A 247 0.34 -7.34 -13.91
N GLN A 248 -0.94 -7.00 -14.07
CA GLN A 248 -1.36 -5.69 -14.58
C GLN A 248 -1.11 -4.59 -13.55
N ALA A 249 -1.45 -4.84 -12.29
CA ALA A 249 -1.29 -3.90 -11.17
C ALA A 249 0.16 -3.43 -10.96
N THR A 250 1.15 -4.27 -11.30
CA THR A 250 2.58 -3.92 -11.23
C THR A 250 2.90 -2.65 -12.01
N ALA A 251 2.35 -2.49 -13.22
CA ALA A 251 2.62 -1.34 -14.09
C ALA A 251 1.95 -0.04 -13.62
N HIS A 252 1.06 -0.12 -12.64
CA HIS A 252 0.30 1.00 -12.11
C HIS A 252 0.95 1.64 -10.87
N ILE A 253 2.03 1.06 -10.33
CA ILE A 253 2.76 1.63 -9.19
C ILE A 253 3.65 2.79 -9.67
N GLN A 254 3.29 4.02 -9.31
CA GLN A 254 4.00 5.22 -9.76
C GLN A 254 4.98 5.77 -8.73
N LEU A 255 4.61 5.70 -7.44
CA LEU A 255 5.44 6.22 -6.36
C LEU A 255 5.38 5.30 -5.13
N VAL A 256 6.41 5.42 -4.28
CA VAL A 256 6.59 4.70 -3.03
C VAL A 256 6.88 5.71 -1.92
N GLY A 257 6.38 5.46 -0.72
CA GLY A 257 6.59 6.31 0.46
C GLY A 257 6.50 5.54 1.76
N LEU A 258 6.67 6.26 2.88
CA LEU A 258 6.42 5.71 4.22
C LEU A 258 5.13 6.29 4.79
N VAL A 259 4.49 5.54 5.67
CA VAL A 259 3.32 5.98 6.45
C VAL A 259 3.51 5.62 7.92
N ASN A 260 3.04 6.51 8.79
CA ASN A 260 2.73 6.20 10.18
C ASN A 260 1.21 6.07 10.31
N ASP A 261 0.69 4.83 10.31
CA ASP A 261 -0.74 4.58 10.43
C ASP A 261 -1.20 4.56 11.89
N VAL A 262 -1.26 5.76 12.48
CA VAL A 262 -1.54 5.96 13.91
C VAL A 262 -2.77 5.16 14.35
N SER A 263 -2.58 4.43 15.44
CA SER A 263 -3.58 3.51 15.98
C SER A 263 -3.95 3.86 17.42
N LEU A 264 -5.24 3.76 17.75
CA LEU A 264 -5.77 3.93 19.10
C LEU A 264 -6.24 2.57 19.64
N ARG A 265 -5.29 1.80 20.17
CA ARG A 265 -5.40 0.37 20.41
C ARG A 265 -6.50 -0.02 21.39
N ASN A 266 -6.79 0.83 22.38
CA ASN A 266 -7.83 0.54 23.36
C ASN A 266 -9.24 0.77 22.81
N LEU A 267 -9.39 1.48 21.68
CA LEU A 267 -10.67 1.65 20.98
C LEU A 267 -10.96 0.50 20.00
N ILE A 268 -9.92 -0.15 19.47
CA ILE A 268 -10.01 -1.19 18.45
C ILE A 268 -10.97 -2.35 18.83
N PRO A 269 -10.89 -2.98 20.02
CA PRO A 269 -11.69 -4.17 20.32
C PRO A 269 -13.19 -3.89 20.29
N ALA A 270 -13.62 -2.80 20.91
CA ALA A 270 -15.03 -2.42 20.98
C ALA A 270 -15.54 -1.93 19.61
N GLU A 271 -14.69 -1.30 18.80
CA GLU A 271 -15.06 -0.87 17.46
C GLU A 271 -15.23 -2.05 16.49
N LEU A 272 -14.26 -2.97 16.45
CA LEU A 272 -14.35 -4.18 15.62
C LEU A 272 -15.50 -5.11 16.05
N ALA A 273 -15.84 -5.17 17.33
CA ALA A 273 -16.99 -5.93 17.82
C ALA A 273 -18.34 -5.42 17.26
N LYS A 274 -18.41 -4.17 16.76
CA LYS A 274 -19.60 -3.65 16.06
C LYS A 274 -19.75 -4.21 14.64
N GLY A 275 -18.69 -4.78 14.07
CA GLY A 275 -18.70 -5.40 12.75
C GLY A 275 -18.55 -4.46 11.55
N PHE A 276 -18.19 -3.18 11.78
CA PHE A 276 -18.09 -2.15 10.73
C PHE A 276 -16.66 -1.68 10.42
N GLY A 277 -15.66 -2.49 10.80
CA GLY A 277 -14.25 -2.14 10.59
C GLY A 277 -13.78 -1.00 11.49
N PHE A 278 -12.75 -0.27 11.06
CA PHE A 278 -12.14 0.83 11.80
C PHE A 278 -12.71 2.18 11.36
N VAL A 279 -12.95 3.07 12.32
CA VAL A 279 -13.32 4.46 12.05
C VAL A 279 -12.66 5.38 13.09
N GLN A 280 -12.97 5.18 14.37
CA GLN A 280 -12.46 6.01 15.45
C GLN A 280 -11.07 5.56 15.91
N SER A 281 -10.79 4.26 15.83
CA SER A 281 -9.53 3.71 16.32
C SER A 281 -8.35 3.91 15.36
N LYS A 282 -8.62 4.39 14.14
CA LYS A 282 -7.63 4.71 13.10
C LYS A 282 -7.77 6.20 12.73
N PRO A 283 -7.20 7.12 13.53
CA PRO A 283 -7.18 8.54 13.22
C PRO A 283 -6.31 8.83 11.97
N ARG A 284 -6.08 10.12 11.70
CA ARG A 284 -5.24 10.55 10.57
C ARG A 284 -3.82 9.98 10.68
N SER A 285 -3.39 9.33 9.62
CA SER A 285 -2.00 8.87 9.42
C SER A 285 -1.09 10.05 9.02
N ALA A 286 0.22 9.83 9.06
CA ALA A 286 1.22 10.75 8.54
C ALA A 286 2.01 10.11 7.40
N LEU A 287 2.49 10.89 6.44
CA LEU A 287 3.28 10.40 5.31
C LEU A 287 4.72 10.94 5.38
N SER A 288 5.66 10.21 4.75
CA SER A 288 7.06 10.63 4.64
C SER A 288 7.21 11.99 3.95
N PRO A 289 8.32 12.73 4.21
CA PRO A 289 8.60 14.00 3.54
C PRO A 289 8.49 13.98 2.02
N VAL A 290 8.95 12.90 1.40
CA VAL A 290 8.84 12.69 -0.04
C VAL A 290 8.29 11.31 -0.37
N PHE A 291 7.68 11.21 -1.53
CA PHE A 291 7.51 9.96 -2.27
C PHE A 291 8.56 9.87 -3.37
N VAL A 292 8.97 8.67 -3.70
CA VAL A 292 9.98 8.41 -4.72
C VAL A 292 9.43 7.50 -5.79
N THR A 293 9.92 7.61 -7.02
CA THR A 293 9.65 6.60 -8.05
C THR A 293 10.29 5.25 -7.67
N PRO A 294 9.73 4.10 -8.09
CA PRO A 294 10.35 2.80 -7.86
C PRO A 294 11.80 2.73 -8.35
N ASP A 295 12.11 3.42 -9.44
CA ASP A 295 13.45 3.58 -9.99
C ASP A 295 14.46 4.23 -9.02
N GLU A 296 14.03 5.08 -8.08
CA GLU A 296 14.92 5.68 -7.06
C GLU A 296 15.42 4.64 -6.04
N LEU A 297 14.77 3.48 -5.93
CA LEU A 297 15.12 2.43 -4.97
C LEU A 297 16.15 1.43 -5.51
N ASP A 298 16.58 1.54 -6.77
CA ASP A 298 17.54 0.62 -7.40
C ASP A 298 17.16 -0.86 -7.14
N ASP A 299 18.14 -1.70 -6.80
CA ASP A 299 17.98 -3.13 -6.54
C ASP A 299 17.14 -3.43 -5.28
N ALA A 300 16.84 -2.41 -4.46
CA ALA A 300 15.96 -2.57 -3.31
C ALA A 300 14.49 -2.67 -3.72
N TRP A 301 14.10 -2.21 -4.91
CA TRP A 301 12.76 -2.45 -5.45
C TRP A 301 12.76 -3.71 -6.32
N ARG A 302 12.19 -4.79 -5.81
CA ARG A 302 12.06 -6.07 -6.54
C ARG A 302 10.84 -6.83 -6.08
N ASP A 303 10.21 -7.54 -7.03
CA ASP A 303 9.00 -8.32 -6.80
C ASP A 303 7.85 -7.49 -6.18
N ASN A 304 7.74 -6.21 -6.59
CA ASN A 304 6.76 -5.24 -6.05
C ASN A 304 6.86 -5.03 -4.54
N LYS A 305 8.08 -5.10 -4.00
CA LYS A 305 8.40 -4.87 -2.59
C LYS A 305 9.66 -4.02 -2.47
N VAL A 306 9.78 -3.33 -1.35
CA VAL A 306 11.03 -2.68 -0.92
C VAL A 306 11.80 -3.68 -0.05
N HIS A 307 13.08 -3.90 -0.33
CA HIS A 307 13.96 -4.82 0.40
C HIS A 307 15.01 -4.03 1.21
N LEU A 308 14.53 -3.23 2.16
CA LEU A 308 15.35 -2.49 3.12
C LEU A 308 14.72 -2.50 4.52
N PRO A 309 15.53 -2.34 5.60
CA PRO A 309 15.03 -2.14 6.95
C PRO A 309 14.24 -0.83 7.12
N LEU A 310 13.06 -0.90 7.75
CA LEU A 310 12.31 0.28 8.18
C LEU A 310 12.67 0.65 9.62
N VAL A 311 13.48 1.68 9.80
CA VAL A 311 14.07 2.05 11.08
C VAL A 311 13.11 2.93 11.87
N THR A 312 12.76 2.50 13.08
CA THR A 312 11.91 3.20 14.02
C THR A 312 12.66 3.52 15.32
N HIS A 313 12.53 4.76 15.78
CA HIS A 313 12.98 5.19 17.11
C HIS A 313 11.83 5.80 17.89
N ILE A 314 11.82 5.55 19.21
CA ILE A 314 10.93 6.18 20.19
C ILE A 314 11.77 6.94 21.19
N ASN A 315 11.53 8.24 21.35
CA ASN A 315 12.26 9.11 22.26
C ASN A 315 13.79 9.04 22.05
N GLY A 316 14.21 8.84 20.80
CA GLY A 316 15.62 8.68 20.41
C GLY A 316 16.20 7.29 20.67
N ALA A 317 15.48 6.39 21.35
CA ALA A 317 15.88 5.00 21.52
C ALA A 317 15.43 4.16 20.32
N TRP A 318 16.29 3.26 19.87
CA TRP A 318 15.96 2.31 18.81
C TRP A 318 14.80 1.41 19.26
N PHE A 319 13.80 1.25 18.39
CA PHE A 319 12.60 0.46 18.66
C PHE A 319 12.47 -0.74 17.70
N GLY A 320 12.85 -0.56 16.45
CA GLY A 320 12.88 -1.63 15.47
C GLY A 320 13.51 -1.22 14.15
N ALA A 321 13.94 -2.23 13.40
CA ALA A 321 14.38 -2.15 12.01
C ALA A 321 13.99 -3.43 11.26
N PRO A 322 12.71 -3.85 11.26
CA PRO A 322 12.29 -4.99 10.47
C PRO A 322 12.52 -4.72 8.98
N GLU A 323 12.90 -5.75 8.26
CA GLU A 323 13.19 -5.74 6.83
C GLU A 323 11.88 -5.84 6.05
N ALA A 324 11.61 -4.85 5.19
CA ALA A 324 10.34 -4.67 4.52
C ALA A 324 10.02 -5.75 3.47
N GLY A 325 11.03 -6.33 2.83
CA GLY A 325 10.85 -7.34 1.79
C GLY A 325 10.58 -8.74 2.35
N ASN A 326 11.02 -8.99 3.58
CA ASN A 326 10.92 -10.25 4.30
C ASN A 326 9.57 -10.42 4.98
N ASP A 327 9.06 -11.65 4.97
CA ASP A 327 7.78 -12.04 5.59
C ASP A 327 6.53 -11.24 5.15
N MET A 328 6.65 -10.41 4.11
CA MET A 328 5.54 -9.77 3.42
C MET A 328 4.87 -10.82 2.52
N GLN A 329 3.76 -11.39 2.98
CA GLN A 329 3.03 -12.48 2.30
C GLN A 329 2.43 -12.02 0.97
N PHE A 330 1.91 -10.79 0.94
CA PHE A 330 1.27 -10.20 -0.24
C PHE A 330 2.06 -8.99 -0.71
N ASP A 331 2.59 -9.03 -1.93
CA ASP A 331 3.26 -7.86 -2.52
C ASP A 331 2.27 -6.73 -2.87
N PHE A 332 2.78 -5.55 -3.20
CA PHE A 332 1.91 -4.41 -3.50
C PHE A 332 1.00 -4.62 -4.70
N ALA A 333 1.42 -5.38 -5.70
CA ALA A 333 0.59 -5.64 -6.88
C ALA A 333 -0.58 -6.57 -6.54
N GLN A 334 -0.38 -7.54 -5.64
CA GLN A 334 -1.46 -8.37 -5.08
C GLN A 334 -2.45 -7.54 -4.25
N LEU A 335 -1.95 -6.59 -3.44
CA LEU A 335 -2.81 -5.67 -2.66
C LEU A 335 -3.65 -4.77 -3.58
N ILE A 336 -3.03 -4.18 -4.60
CA ILE A 336 -3.73 -3.35 -5.60
C ILE A 336 -4.80 -4.17 -6.34
N ALA A 337 -4.45 -5.37 -6.81
CA ALA A 337 -5.41 -6.25 -7.48
C ALA A 337 -6.59 -6.65 -6.55
N HIS A 338 -6.31 -6.88 -5.26
CA HIS A 338 -7.35 -7.12 -4.26
C HIS A 338 -8.29 -5.91 -4.13
N ALA A 339 -7.75 -4.70 -3.99
CA ALA A 339 -8.53 -3.47 -3.89
C ALA A 339 -9.38 -3.20 -5.16
N ALA A 340 -8.79 -3.45 -6.33
CA ALA A 340 -9.40 -3.21 -7.64
C ALA A 340 -10.40 -4.31 -8.06
N LYS A 341 -10.57 -5.39 -7.28
CA LYS A 341 -11.40 -6.55 -7.65
C LYS A 341 -12.82 -6.20 -8.09
N THR A 342 -13.42 -5.17 -7.48
CA THR A 342 -14.83 -4.79 -7.71
C THR A 342 -15.05 -3.29 -7.94
N ARG A 343 -13.97 -2.52 -8.09
CA ARG A 343 -13.97 -1.09 -8.40
C ARG A 343 -12.68 -0.71 -9.13
N PRO A 344 -12.67 0.33 -9.97
CA PRO A 344 -11.41 0.94 -10.38
C PRO A 344 -10.77 1.67 -9.20
N LEU A 345 -9.46 1.89 -9.26
CA LEU A 345 -8.75 2.81 -8.37
C LEU A 345 -8.36 4.04 -9.18
N SER A 346 -8.59 5.24 -8.63
CA SER A 346 -8.24 6.49 -9.30
C SER A 346 -6.77 6.82 -9.15
N ALA A 347 -6.20 7.55 -10.10
CA ALA A 347 -4.86 8.11 -9.94
C ALA A 347 -4.71 8.88 -8.62
N GLY A 348 -3.66 8.55 -7.85
CA GLY A 348 -3.46 9.04 -6.49
C GLY A 348 -4.06 8.16 -5.38
N THR A 349 -4.64 7.00 -5.69
CA THR A 349 -4.99 6.00 -4.67
C THR A 349 -3.72 5.55 -3.95
N ILE A 350 -3.77 5.58 -2.62
CA ILE A 350 -2.70 5.12 -1.73
C ILE A 350 -3.04 3.70 -1.29
N VAL A 351 -2.07 2.78 -1.42
CA VAL A 351 -2.17 1.40 -0.94
C VAL A 351 -1.07 1.16 0.10
N GLY A 352 -1.46 0.96 1.35
CA GLY A 352 -0.55 0.65 2.45
C GLY A 352 -0.26 -0.83 2.58
N SER A 353 0.96 -1.16 3.04
CA SER A 353 1.37 -2.54 3.26
C SER A 353 0.72 -3.18 4.49
N GLY A 354 0.24 -2.37 5.44
CA GLY A 354 0.12 -2.79 6.82
C GLY A 354 1.47 -2.83 7.53
N THR A 355 1.42 -2.89 8.85
CA THR A 355 2.59 -2.77 9.73
C THR A 355 3.66 -3.81 9.42
N ILE A 356 4.89 -3.34 9.17
CA ILE A 356 6.01 -4.21 8.83
C ILE A 356 6.39 -5.07 10.04
N ALA A 357 6.41 -6.38 9.84
CA ALA A 357 6.81 -7.33 10.87
C ALA A 357 7.52 -8.53 10.24
N ASN A 358 8.64 -8.94 10.83
CA ASN A 358 9.31 -10.18 10.49
C ASN A 358 9.13 -11.23 11.58
N GLN A 359 9.31 -12.50 11.25
CA GLN A 359 9.34 -13.60 12.21
C GLN A 359 10.49 -13.44 13.22
N ASP A 360 11.63 -12.94 12.76
CA ASP A 360 12.76 -12.59 13.63
C ASP A 360 12.45 -11.37 14.49
N THR A 361 12.07 -11.62 15.73
CA THR A 361 11.77 -10.58 16.72
C THR A 361 13.00 -9.81 17.20
N THR A 362 14.22 -10.24 16.87
CA THR A 362 15.44 -9.50 17.25
C THR A 362 15.63 -8.23 16.42
N LEU A 363 14.92 -8.11 15.30
CA LEU A 363 14.84 -6.90 14.49
C LEU A 363 13.95 -5.81 15.12
N GLY A 364 13.37 -6.05 16.30
CA GLY A 364 12.49 -5.12 17.01
C GLY A 364 11.08 -5.11 16.42
N ALA A 365 10.36 -4.00 16.60
CA ALA A 365 8.95 -3.88 16.22
C ALA A 365 8.65 -2.59 15.45
N SER A 366 7.57 -2.62 14.66
CA SER A 366 7.01 -1.44 13.98
C SER A 366 5.77 -0.88 14.67
N CYS A 367 5.36 -1.46 15.80
CA CYS A 367 4.30 -0.95 16.68
C CYS A 367 4.44 -1.45 18.12
N PHE A 368 3.90 -0.69 19.08
CA PHE A 368 3.87 -1.06 20.49
C PHE A 368 2.97 -2.26 20.75
N ALA A 369 1.88 -2.43 19.98
CA ALA A 369 1.03 -3.61 20.11
C ALA A 369 1.84 -4.90 19.95
N GLU A 370 2.68 -4.99 18.92
CA GLU A 370 3.54 -6.15 18.68
C GLU A 370 4.58 -6.34 19.78
N GLN A 371 5.29 -5.28 20.16
CA GLN A 371 6.26 -5.32 21.26
C GLN A 371 5.63 -5.86 22.55
N ARG A 372 4.42 -5.40 22.88
CA ARG A 372 3.65 -5.86 24.04
C ARG A 372 3.23 -7.32 23.93
N VAL A 373 2.92 -7.83 22.73
CA VAL A 373 2.67 -9.27 22.52
C VAL A 373 3.94 -10.07 22.80
N ILE A 374 5.08 -9.65 22.25
CA ILE A 374 6.37 -10.32 22.43
C ILE A 374 6.71 -10.41 23.93
N GLU A 375 6.56 -9.31 24.66
CA GLU A 375 6.75 -9.27 26.12
C GLU A 375 5.77 -10.19 26.86
N THR A 376 4.50 -10.24 26.44
CA THR A 376 3.52 -11.14 27.06
C THR A 376 3.88 -12.60 26.85
N LEU A 377 4.35 -12.97 25.65
CA LEU A 377 4.78 -14.34 25.36
C LEU A 377 6.06 -14.72 26.13
N ARG A 378 6.98 -13.76 26.32
CA ARG A 378 8.24 -13.97 27.03
C ARG A 378 8.09 -13.97 28.56
N ASP A 379 7.34 -13.00 29.10
CA ASP A 379 7.31 -12.64 30.52
C ASP A 379 5.92 -12.80 31.17
N GLY A 380 4.91 -13.22 30.40
CA GLY A 380 3.53 -13.42 30.87
C GLY A 380 2.69 -12.14 30.99
N LYS A 381 3.27 -10.96 30.77
CA LYS A 381 2.57 -9.66 30.75
C LYS A 381 3.32 -8.62 29.91
N PRO A 382 2.64 -7.61 29.36
CA PRO A 382 3.32 -6.48 28.73
C PRO A 382 3.92 -5.57 29.81
N SER A 383 5.13 -5.08 29.55
CA SER A 383 5.86 -4.13 30.38
C SER A 383 5.91 -2.73 29.76
N THR A 384 5.98 -2.65 28.43
CA THR A 384 6.07 -1.40 27.69
C THR A 384 4.68 -0.76 27.55
N PRO A 385 4.44 0.46 28.07
CA PRO A 385 3.18 1.17 27.86
C PRO A 385 3.00 1.58 26.39
N PHE A 386 1.76 1.95 26.01
CA PHE A 386 1.53 2.70 24.77
C PHE A 386 2.09 4.12 24.88
N MET A 387 2.19 4.84 23.77
CA MET A 387 2.73 6.20 23.75
C MET A 387 1.88 7.17 24.59
N ALA A 388 2.56 8.12 25.20
CA ALA A 388 2.03 9.20 26.01
C ALA A 388 2.25 10.56 25.34
N PHE A 389 1.57 11.60 25.83
CA PHE A 389 1.82 12.97 25.41
C PHE A 389 3.27 13.36 25.67
N GLY A 390 3.91 13.93 24.66
CA GLY A 390 5.33 14.29 24.70
C GLY A 390 6.25 13.23 24.11
N ASP A 391 5.82 11.97 23.95
CA ASP A 391 6.62 10.97 23.25
C ASP A 391 6.87 11.38 21.79
N VAL A 392 8.05 11.02 21.27
CA VAL A 392 8.46 11.31 19.91
C VAL A 392 8.73 10.01 19.18
N VAL A 393 8.04 9.80 18.06
CA VAL A 393 8.31 8.72 17.10
C VAL A 393 9.12 9.25 15.93
N ARG A 394 10.11 8.49 15.47
CA ARG A 394 10.83 8.72 14.21
C ARG A 394 10.83 7.45 13.36
N ILE A 395 10.35 7.53 12.12
CA ILE A 395 10.31 6.42 11.15
C ILE A 395 11.08 6.87 9.89
N GLU A 396 12.04 6.06 9.46
CA GLU A 396 12.93 6.39 8.35
C GLU A 396 13.48 5.12 7.68
N MET A 397 13.82 5.21 6.40
CA MET A 397 14.46 4.14 5.66
C MET A 397 15.69 4.68 4.92
N PHE A 398 16.76 3.91 4.95
CA PHE A 398 18.06 4.26 4.38
C PHE A 398 18.40 3.32 3.24
N ASP A 399 19.10 3.83 2.23
CA ASP A 399 19.68 3.00 1.19
C ASP A 399 20.89 2.20 1.70
N ALA A 400 21.48 1.38 0.83
CA ALA A 400 22.64 0.57 1.15
C ALA A 400 23.89 1.39 1.55
N SER A 401 23.93 2.70 1.24
CA SER A 401 25.01 3.61 1.62
C SER A 401 24.73 4.36 2.93
N GLY A 402 23.56 4.16 3.54
CA GLY A 402 23.14 4.83 4.77
C GLY A 402 22.54 6.21 4.54
N VAL A 403 22.16 6.56 3.31
CA VAL A 403 21.50 7.84 2.99
C VAL A 403 19.99 7.68 3.08
N SER A 404 19.32 8.67 3.66
CA SER A 404 17.86 8.66 3.82
C SER A 404 17.15 8.73 2.47
N ILE A 405 16.25 7.80 2.20
CA ILE A 405 15.54 7.71 0.92
C ILE A 405 14.37 8.69 0.91
N PHE A 406 13.46 8.54 1.88
CA PHE A 406 12.19 9.28 1.94
C PHE A 406 12.23 10.50 2.86
N GLY A 407 13.33 10.68 3.59
CA GLY A 407 13.35 11.50 4.79
C GLY A 407 12.59 10.82 5.94
N ALA A 408 12.65 11.42 7.13
CA ALA A 408 11.98 10.87 8.30
C ALA A 408 10.60 11.48 8.54
N ILE A 409 9.63 10.62 8.85
CA ILE A 409 8.47 10.99 9.67
C ILE A 409 9.00 11.14 11.09
N GLU A 410 8.83 12.30 11.72
CA GLU A 410 9.23 12.53 13.10
C GLU A 410 8.17 13.38 13.80
N GLN A 411 7.41 12.75 14.69
CA GLN A 411 6.21 13.36 15.26
C GLN A 411 6.21 13.27 16.77
N ARG A 412 5.77 14.35 17.42
CA ARG A 412 5.49 14.37 18.85
C ARG A 412 4.02 14.05 19.08
N VAL A 413 3.71 13.21 20.07
CA VAL A 413 2.33 12.97 20.52
C VAL A 413 1.85 14.18 21.30
N GLU A 414 0.73 14.76 20.89
CA GLU A 414 0.21 16.01 21.43
C GLU A 414 -1.28 15.91 21.77
N ARG A 415 -1.67 16.56 22.87
CA ARG A 415 -3.07 16.62 23.26
C ARG A 415 -3.85 17.49 22.29
N GLN A 416 -4.91 16.94 21.72
CA GLN A 416 -5.89 17.68 20.93
C GLN A 416 -6.73 18.56 21.86
N PRO A 417 -6.74 19.90 21.71
CA PRO A 417 -7.67 20.76 22.44
C PRO A 417 -9.12 20.40 22.08
N LEU A 418 -9.98 20.35 23.11
CA LEU A 418 -11.42 20.20 22.90
C LEU A 418 -12.01 21.51 22.35
N PRO A 419 -13.06 21.43 21.50
CA PRO A 419 -13.71 22.60 20.91
C PRO A 419 -14.27 23.62 21.91
#